data_AF-A0A9N8HJZ4-F1
#
_entry.id   AF-A0A9N8HJZ4-F1
#
_cell.length_a   1.000
_cell.length_b   1.000
_cell.length_c   1.000
_cell.angle_alpha   90.00
_cell.angle_beta   90.00
_cell.angle_gamma   90.00
#
_symmetry.space_group_name_H-M   'P 1'
#
loop_
_entity.id
_entity.type
_entity.pdbx_description
1 polymer ?
#
loop_
_entity_poly.entity_id
_entity_poly.type
_entity_poly.pdbx_seq_one_letter_code
_entity_poly.pdbx_strand_id
1 'polypeptide(L)'
;MTARTSTRRSLLLGLFLCQYYARPSYSMKDCIEPLRMDRQQSKGPTHCSIDTAWAPQPICHNKPEDEEDCPPTDNGSNVCAYVIESLYADWRMLDGAFLTSGTCQASIRQGEFTSQDALRVLPANHELVAIRVTGRALKRALEQGLVDYYVHGNLDAYPHTAGLYYELDLLQPPGQRIQNLKLLGFSCNWKSFDNNDNDSILLLTDAHIADSHLFQGNVLATSKTGRGSAESFFLHATSVCTLKDNWHRMRLRHEPPTNMIPLDGLNQQRQQQNVQVDGGTKPTLAATI
;
A
#
# COMPACT_ATOMS: atom_id res chain seq x y z
N MET A 1 47.63 -24.04 -55.00
CA MET A 1 46.17 -23.83 -55.08
C MET A 1 45.50 -24.80 -54.11
N THR A 2 45.12 -24.35 -52.92
CA THR A 2 44.42 -25.20 -51.95
C THR A 2 43.49 -24.35 -51.06
N ALA A 3 42.20 -24.68 -51.20
CA ALA A 3 40.99 -24.42 -50.43
C ALA A 3 40.99 -23.43 -49.23
N ARG A 4 40.13 -22.41 -49.34
CA ARG A 4 39.48 -21.71 -48.20
C ARG A 4 38.32 -22.57 -47.70
N THR A 5 38.35 -23.01 -46.44
CA THR A 5 37.19 -23.63 -45.76
C THR A 5 36.68 -22.75 -44.62
N SER A 6 35.43 -22.33 -44.82
CA SER A 6 34.46 -21.66 -43.94
C SER A 6 34.55 -21.96 -42.44
N THR A 7 34.80 -20.91 -41.64
CA THR A 7 34.54 -20.87 -40.19
C THR A 7 33.28 -20.04 -39.93
N ARG A 8 32.11 -20.63 -40.10
CA ARG A 8 30.81 -20.07 -39.66
C ARG A 8 30.01 -21.13 -38.91
N ARG A 9 30.47 -21.51 -37.72
CA ARG A 9 29.70 -22.29 -36.73
C ARG A 9 30.15 -21.87 -35.34
N SER A 10 29.58 -20.82 -34.78
CA SER A 10 29.62 -20.57 -33.31
C SER A 10 28.70 -19.45 -32.80
N LEU A 11 28.01 -18.67 -33.63
CA LEU A 11 27.15 -17.58 -33.13
C LEU A 11 25.67 -17.91 -32.91
N LEU A 12 25.18 -19.07 -33.36
CA LEU A 12 23.74 -19.38 -33.32
C LEU A 12 23.26 -20.12 -32.06
N LEU A 13 24.16 -20.61 -31.21
CA LEU A 13 23.77 -21.35 -29.99
C LEU A 13 23.49 -20.45 -28.77
N GLY A 14 23.93 -19.18 -28.79
CA GLY A 14 23.72 -18.24 -27.68
C GLY A 14 22.34 -17.59 -27.65
N LEU A 15 21.63 -17.55 -28.79
CA LEU A 15 20.32 -16.88 -28.91
C LEU A 15 19.14 -17.78 -28.55
N PHE A 16 19.29 -19.10 -28.60
CA PHE A 16 18.20 -20.03 -28.26
C PHE A 16 18.08 -20.32 -26.76
N LEU A 17 19.14 -20.12 -25.97
CA LEU A 17 19.08 -20.28 -24.51
C LEU A 17 18.43 -19.09 -23.81
N CYS A 18 18.43 -17.90 -24.40
CA CYS A 18 17.81 -16.71 -23.79
C CYS A 18 16.27 -16.79 -23.79
N GLN A 19 15.66 -17.49 -24.76
CA GLN A 19 14.20 -17.68 -24.80
C GLN A 19 13.67 -18.68 -23.76
N TYR A 20 14.54 -19.49 -23.15
CA TYR A 20 14.15 -20.46 -22.12
C TYR A 20 14.26 -19.93 -20.68
N TYR A 21 15.00 -18.84 -20.44
CA TYR A 21 15.32 -18.37 -19.07
C TYR A 21 14.61 -17.11 -18.59
N ALA A 22 13.67 -16.55 -19.36
CA ALA A 22 12.92 -15.38 -18.90
C ALA A 22 11.42 -15.51 -19.23
N ARG A 23 10.79 -16.58 -18.73
CA ARG A 23 9.37 -16.45 -18.37
C ARG A 23 9.37 -15.71 -17.03
N PRO A 24 8.99 -14.42 -16.95
CA PRO A 24 8.69 -13.82 -15.65
C PRO A 24 7.77 -14.79 -14.93
N SER A 25 8.13 -15.17 -13.70
CA SER A 25 7.45 -16.21 -12.95
C SER A 25 5.95 -15.93 -13.01
N TYR A 26 5.15 -16.97 -13.24
CA TYR A 26 3.69 -16.86 -13.20
C TYR A 26 3.24 -16.08 -11.95
N SER A 27 3.93 -16.36 -10.84
CA SER A 27 3.85 -15.65 -9.56
C SER A 27 4.03 -14.12 -9.63
N MET A 28 4.95 -13.55 -10.42
CA MET A 28 5.08 -12.09 -10.56
C MET A 28 3.93 -11.49 -11.36
N LYS A 29 3.42 -12.20 -12.37
CA LYS A 29 2.22 -11.77 -13.11
C LYS A 29 1.00 -11.82 -12.20
N ASP A 30 0.79 -12.92 -11.49
CA ASP A 30 -0.31 -13.11 -10.54
C ASP A 30 -0.25 -12.08 -9.38
N CYS A 31 0.95 -11.62 -9.03
CA CYS A 31 1.19 -10.59 -8.01
C CYS A 31 0.70 -9.19 -8.46
N ILE A 32 0.79 -8.89 -9.76
CA ILE A 32 0.52 -7.55 -10.34
C ILE A 32 -0.85 -7.52 -11.04
N GLU A 33 -1.37 -8.65 -11.50
CA GLU A 33 -2.68 -8.77 -12.15
C GLU A 33 -3.88 -8.24 -11.32
N PRO A 34 -3.91 -8.31 -9.97
CA PRO A 34 -4.94 -7.66 -9.16
C PRO A 34 -5.01 -6.14 -9.35
N LEU A 35 -3.88 -5.54 -9.73
CA LEU A 35 -3.65 -4.11 -9.83
C LEU A 35 -3.81 -3.58 -11.25
N ARG A 36 -3.81 -4.42 -12.28
CA ARG A 36 -3.96 -4.02 -13.68
C ARG A 36 -4.94 -4.94 -14.39
N MET A 37 -6.22 -4.58 -14.38
CA MET A 37 -7.20 -5.24 -15.24
C MET A 37 -6.95 -4.80 -16.69
N ASP A 38 -6.80 -5.75 -17.59
CA ASP A 38 -6.63 -5.47 -19.02
C ASP A 38 -7.87 -4.72 -19.55
N ARG A 39 -7.62 -3.55 -20.16
CA ARG A 39 -8.63 -2.72 -20.84
C ARG A 39 -9.46 -3.53 -21.85
N GLN A 40 -8.93 -4.65 -22.36
CA GLN A 40 -9.62 -5.52 -23.31
C GLN A 40 -10.61 -6.53 -22.71
N GLN A 41 -10.54 -6.80 -21.39
CA GLN A 41 -11.42 -7.77 -20.74
C GLN A 41 -12.71 -7.17 -20.17
N SER A 42 -12.85 -5.84 -20.17
CA SER A 42 -14.08 -5.18 -19.74
C SER A 42 -15.16 -5.30 -20.83
N LYS A 43 -15.87 -6.43 -20.88
CA LYS A 43 -17.21 -6.53 -21.49
C LYS A 43 -18.27 -5.87 -20.57
N GLY A 44 -17.96 -4.66 -20.10
CA GLY A 44 -18.84 -3.76 -19.35
C GLY A 44 -19.01 -2.45 -20.15
N PRO A 45 -19.93 -1.55 -19.76
CA PRO A 45 -20.33 -0.46 -20.63
C PRO A 45 -19.14 0.50 -20.87
N THR A 46 -19.19 1.19 -22.01
CA THR A 46 -18.23 2.21 -22.52
C THR A 46 -18.02 3.36 -21.52
N HIS A 47 -17.34 3.12 -20.40
CA HIS A 47 -17.17 4.06 -19.29
C HIS A 47 -15.73 4.55 -19.08
N CYS A 48 -14.77 4.03 -19.85
CA CYS A 48 -13.37 4.37 -19.69
C CYS A 48 -12.81 4.99 -20.97
N SER A 49 -12.15 6.12 -20.81
CA SER A 49 -11.43 6.83 -21.87
C SER A 49 -9.97 7.05 -21.45
N ILE A 50 -9.21 7.80 -22.24
CA ILE A 50 -7.86 8.23 -21.81
C ILE A 50 -7.92 9.26 -20.67
N ASP A 51 -9.06 9.96 -20.53
CA ASP A 51 -9.25 11.06 -19.59
C ASP A 51 -10.18 10.69 -18.43
N THR A 52 -10.76 9.48 -18.43
CA THR A 52 -11.78 9.08 -17.46
C THR A 52 -11.66 7.60 -17.07
N ALA A 53 -11.93 7.34 -15.80
CA ALA A 53 -12.07 6.01 -15.21
C ALA A 53 -13.45 5.88 -14.54
N TRP A 54 -13.75 4.73 -13.94
CA TRP A 54 -15.07 4.43 -13.38
C TRP A 54 -14.99 3.82 -11.99
N ALA A 55 -15.64 4.44 -11.01
CA ALA A 55 -15.87 3.89 -9.68
C ALA A 55 -17.24 3.17 -9.65
N PRO A 56 -17.30 1.84 -9.52
CA PRO A 56 -18.56 1.11 -9.52
C PRO A 56 -19.39 1.31 -8.24
N GLN A 57 -18.77 1.81 -7.18
CA GLN A 57 -19.33 2.10 -5.86
C GLN A 57 -18.53 3.25 -5.22
N PRO A 58 -19.06 3.95 -4.21
CA PRO A 58 -18.26 4.94 -3.49
C PRO A 58 -17.06 4.28 -2.80
N ILE A 59 -15.93 4.99 -2.77
CA ILE A 59 -14.77 4.66 -1.93
C ILE A 59 -14.67 5.78 -0.90
N CYS A 60 -14.79 5.42 0.38
CA CYS A 60 -15.06 6.39 1.44
C CYS A 60 -13.80 6.91 2.12
N HIS A 61 -13.80 8.21 2.40
CA HIS A 61 -12.90 8.83 3.35
C HIS A 61 -13.50 8.78 4.77
N ASN A 62 -12.67 8.73 5.82
CA ASN A 62 -13.14 8.67 7.20
C ASN A 62 -13.36 10.07 7.84
N LYS A 63 -13.60 11.11 7.02
CA LYS A 63 -13.90 12.44 7.53
C LYS A 63 -15.42 12.57 7.67
N PRO A 64 -15.93 13.05 8.81
CA PRO A 64 -17.37 13.14 9.08
C PRO A 64 -18.13 14.11 8.17
N GLU A 65 -17.42 14.83 7.29
CA GLU A 65 -17.99 15.84 6.41
C GLU A 65 -18.39 15.31 5.02
N ASP A 66 -18.14 14.02 4.72
CA ASP A 66 -18.36 13.46 3.39
C ASP A 66 -19.39 12.31 3.37
N GLU A 67 -20.57 12.65 2.84
CA GLU A 67 -21.52 11.77 2.14
C GLU A 67 -22.38 10.81 2.97
N GLU A 68 -23.70 10.90 2.75
CA GLU A 68 -24.80 10.10 3.35
C GLU A 68 -24.61 8.56 3.18
N ASP A 69 -23.73 8.16 2.25
CA ASP A 69 -23.43 6.77 1.88
C ASP A 69 -22.10 6.22 2.45
N CYS A 70 -21.37 6.98 3.27
CA CYS A 70 -20.07 6.59 3.80
C CYS A 70 -20.10 6.33 5.32
N PRO A 71 -20.20 5.06 5.78
CA PRO A 71 -20.11 4.77 7.19
C PRO A 71 -18.69 5.02 7.72
N PRO A 72 -18.54 5.45 8.98
CA PRO A 72 -17.22 5.59 9.60
C PRO A 72 -16.50 4.24 9.63
N THR A 73 -15.18 4.25 9.39
CA THR A 73 -14.34 3.05 9.41
C THR A 73 -13.29 3.13 10.53
N ASP A 74 -12.90 1.99 11.06
CA ASP A 74 -11.90 1.88 12.13
C ASP A 74 -10.45 1.84 11.59
N ASN A 75 -10.28 1.71 10.28
CA ASN A 75 -9.04 1.58 9.52
C ASN A 75 -8.52 2.89 8.91
N GLY A 76 -8.94 4.05 9.40
CA GLY A 76 -8.36 5.33 9.01
C GLY A 76 -8.96 6.00 7.77
N SER A 77 -8.93 5.39 6.58
CA SER A 77 -9.49 5.94 5.32
C SER A 77 -9.41 4.94 4.16
N ASN A 78 -10.55 4.44 3.66
CA ASN A 78 -10.56 3.49 2.53
C ASN A 78 -10.03 4.11 1.23
N VAL A 79 -10.29 5.40 1.00
CA VAL A 79 -9.71 6.11 -0.14
C VAL A 79 -8.20 6.17 -0.04
N CYS A 80 -7.62 6.51 1.11
CA CYS A 80 -6.17 6.57 1.22
C CYS A 80 -5.51 5.20 1.12
N ALA A 81 -6.14 4.17 1.67
CA ALA A 81 -5.73 2.80 1.48
C ALA A 81 -5.70 2.42 -0.02
N TYR A 82 -6.77 2.74 -0.76
CA TYR A 82 -6.82 2.51 -2.20
C TYR A 82 -5.76 3.31 -2.97
N VAL A 83 -5.56 4.59 -2.62
CA VAL A 83 -4.56 5.46 -3.24
C VAL A 83 -3.16 4.90 -3.04
N ILE A 84 -2.75 4.53 -1.82
CA ILE A 84 -1.37 4.09 -1.60
C ILE A 84 -1.05 2.78 -2.32
N GLU A 85 -2.03 1.87 -2.39
CA GLU A 85 -1.93 0.63 -3.15
C GLU A 85 -1.84 0.90 -4.66
N SER A 86 -2.65 1.82 -5.17
CA SER A 86 -2.61 2.27 -6.57
C SER A 86 -1.22 2.83 -6.95
N LEU A 87 -0.66 3.67 -6.09
CA LEU A 87 0.66 4.22 -6.28
C LEU A 87 1.73 3.11 -6.20
N TYR A 88 1.67 2.26 -5.20
CA TYR A 88 2.62 1.15 -5.05
C TYR A 88 2.60 0.19 -6.24
N ALA A 89 1.43 -0.04 -6.85
CA ALA A 89 1.30 -0.85 -8.05
C ALA A 89 2.13 -0.33 -9.23
N ASP A 90 2.16 1.00 -9.41
CA ASP A 90 2.92 1.63 -10.48
C ASP A 90 4.40 1.73 -10.14
N TRP A 91 4.74 1.78 -8.86
CA TRP A 91 6.11 1.86 -8.34
C TRP A 91 6.60 0.56 -7.70
N ARG A 92 6.12 -0.59 -8.19
CA ARG A 92 6.35 -1.92 -7.58
C ARG A 92 7.81 -2.36 -7.49
N MET A 93 8.72 -1.63 -8.14
CA MET A 93 10.18 -1.75 -7.99
C MET A 93 10.70 -1.33 -6.61
N LEU A 94 9.89 -0.63 -5.82
CA LEU A 94 10.19 -0.23 -4.45
C LEU A 94 9.72 -1.31 -3.46
N ASP A 95 10.25 -1.28 -2.24
CA ASP A 95 9.98 -2.31 -1.23
C ASP A 95 8.60 -2.15 -0.61
N GLY A 96 8.14 -0.91 -0.44
CA GLY A 96 6.81 -0.58 0.07
C GLY A 96 6.42 0.86 -0.24
N ALA A 97 5.24 1.25 0.22
CA ALA A 97 4.76 2.61 0.16
C ALA A 97 4.07 3.03 1.47
N PHE A 98 4.08 4.33 1.76
CA PHE A 98 3.55 4.91 2.99
C PHE A 98 2.90 6.28 2.73
N LEU A 99 1.68 6.47 3.20
CA LEU A 99 0.99 7.75 3.33
C LEU A 99 0.28 7.82 4.69
N THR A 100 -0.28 8.98 5.05
CA THR A 100 -1.20 9.08 6.19
C THR A 100 -2.60 9.44 5.70
N SER A 101 -3.63 9.18 6.52
CA SER A 101 -5.02 9.55 6.17
C SER A 101 -5.16 11.02 5.77
N GLY A 102 -4.38 11.92 6.39
CA GLY A 102 -4.38 13.34 6.08
C GLY A 102 -3.81 13.70 4.71
N THR A 103 -3.21 12.77 3.97
CA THR A 103 -2.82 13.03 2.57
C THR A 103 -4.06 13.12 1.68
N CYS A 104 -5.11 12.35 1.97
CA CYS A 104 -6.36 12.40 1.22
C CYS A 104 -7.40 13.26 1.91
N GLN A 105 -8.28 13.89 1.12
CA GLN A 105 -9.17 14.93 1.63
C GLN A 105 -10.63 14.76 1.19
N ALA A 106 -10.96 13.74 0.38
CA ALA A 106 -12.32 13.53 -0.10
C ALA A 106 -12.59 12.06 -0.43
N SER A 107 -13.86 11.67 -0.33
CA SER A 107 -14.40 10.43 -0.88
C SER A 107 -14.39 10.42 -2.42
N ILE A 108 -14.33 9.22 -3.00
CA ILE A 108 -14.57 9.00 -4.43
C ILE A 108 -16.01 8.54 -4.58
N ARG A 109 -16.81 9.31 -5.33
CA ARG A 109 -18.21 8.98 -5.61
C ARG A 109 -18.29 7.83 -6.59
N GLN A 110 -19.41 7.10 -6.53
CA GLN A 110 -19.77 6.19 -7.62
C GLN A 110 -19.93 6.97 -8.93
N GLY A 111 -19.43 6.39 -10.01
CA GLY A 111 -19.59 6.91 -11.37
C GLY A 111 -18.26 7.24 -12.04
N GLU A 112 -18.31 8.23 -12.91
CA GLU A 112 -17.13 8.69 -13.65
C GLU A 112 -16.10 9.31 -12.69
N PHE A 113 -14.84 8.94 -12.89
CA PHE A 113 -13.69 9.46 -12.16
C PHE A 113 -12.77 10.22 -13.12
N THR A 114 -12.53 11.49 -12.81
CA THR A 114 -11.77 12.43 -13.63
C THR A 114 -10.47 12.87 -12.95
N SER A 115 -9.62 13.61 -13.67
CA SER A 115 -8.44 14.24 -13.09
C SER A 115 -8.79 15.27 -12.00
N GLN A 116 -9.94 15.93 -12.12
CA GLN A 116 -10.44 16.83 -11.10
C GLN A 116 -10.80 16.06 -9.82
N ASP A 117 -11.37 14.86 -9.93
CA ASP A 117 -11.66 14.01 -8.78
C ASP A 117 -10.38 13.55 -8.08
N ALA A 118 -9.34 13.19 -8.84
CA ALA A 118 -8.02 12.89 -8.27
C ALA A 118 -7.45 14.08 -7.49
N LEU A 119 -7.61 15.31 -7.99
CA LEU A 119 -7.21 16.53 -7.29
C LEU A 119 -8.12 16.84 -6.08
N ARG A 120 -9.40 16.46 -6.09
CA ARG A 120 -10.23 16.55 -4.87
C ARG A 120 -9.72 15.61 -3.79
N VAL A 121 -9.32 14.40 -4.16
CA VAL A 121 -8.76 13.41 -3.22
C VAL A 121 -7.38 13.84 -2.72
N LEU A 122 -6.48 14.28 -3.60
CA LEU A 122 -5.07 14.62 -3.31
C LEU A 122 -4.77 16.09 -3.67
N PRO A 123 -5.36 17.08 -2.97
CA PRO A 123 -5.34 18.48 -3.42
C PRO A 123 -3.96 19.12 -3.43
N ALA A 124 -3.09 18.72 -2.51
CA ALA A 124 -1.73 19.24 -2.46
C ALA A 124 -0.85 18.73 -3.61
N ASN A 125 -1.21 17.60 -4.22
CA ASN A 125 -0.49 16.94 -5.32
C ASN A 125 1.04 16.92 -5.10
N HIS A 126 1.47 16.66 -3.85
CA HIS A 126 2.89 16.66 -3.49
C HIS A 126 3.66 15.68 -4.36
N GLU A 127 4.91 16.05 -4.69
CA GLU A 127 5.79 15.18 -5.47
C GLU A 127 6.00 13.85 -4.76
N LEU A 128 5.85 12.74 -5.48
CA LEU A 128 6.20 11.42 -4.97
C LEU A 128 7.72 11.27 -4.94
N VAL A 129 8.21 10.68 -3.86
CA VAL A 129 9.64 10.43 -3.64
C VAL A 129 9.84 8.98 -3.20
N ALA A 130 10.95 8.39 -3.62
CA ALA A 130 11.47 7.17 -3.04
C ALA A 130 12.51 7.54 -1.98
N ILE A 131 12.23 7.24 -0.72
CA ILE A 131 13.15 7.46 0.39
C ILE A 131 13.81 6.14 0.80
N ARG A 132 15.09 6.20 1.16
CA ARG A 132 15.78 5.09 1.81
C ARG A 132 15.72 5.28 3.32
N VAL A 133 15.14 4.33 4.04
CA VAL A 133 15.00 4.38 5.51
C VAL A 133 15.38 3.03 6.14
N THR A 134 15.84 3.04 7.39
CA THR A 134 16.10 1.80 8.14
C THR A 134 14.81 1.14 8.61
N GLY A 135 14.87 -0.15 8.98
CA GLY A 135 13.72 -0.82 9.59
C GLY A 135 13.28 -0.18 10.90
N ARG A 136 14.24 0.29 11.72
CA ARG A 136 13.93 1.08 12.93
C ARG A 136 13.15 2.35 12.60
N ALA A 137 13.57 3.09 11.57
CA ALA A 137 12.92 4.35 11.18
C ALA A 137 11.49 4.11 10.70
N LEU A 138 11.27 3.10 9.85
CA LEU A 138 9.94 2.71 9.40
C LEU A 138 9.04 2.30 10.57
N LYS A 139 9.54 1.42 11.46
CA LYS A 139 8.78 0.97 12.63
C LYS A 139 8.37 2.15 13.51
N ARG A 140 9.29 3.09 13.76
CA ARG A 140 9.01 4.31 14.52
C ARG A 140 7.91 5.15 13.88
N ALA A 141 7.93 5.33 12.56
CA ALA A 141 6.92 6.09 11.84
C ALA A 141 5.53 5.42 11.94
N LEU A 142 5.46 4.09 11.79
CA LEU A 142 4.23 3.31 11.97
C LEU A 142 3.66 3.43 13.39
N GLU A 143 4.52 3.21 14.40
CA GLU A 143 4.15 3.38 15.81
C GLU A 143 3.59 4.76 16.08
N GLN A 144 4.29 5.82 15.64
CA GLN A 144 3.88 7.19 15.88
C GLN A 144 2.52 7.51 15.24
N GLY A 145 2.32 7.17 13.96
CA GLY A 145 1.05 7.42 13.28
C GLY A 145 -0.13 6.68 13.93
N LEU A 146 0.08 5.43 14.36
CA LEU A 146 -0.96 4.64 15.01
C LEU A 146 -1.24 5.09 16.44
N VAL A 147 -0.23 5.57 17.18
CA VAL A 147 -0.44 6.23 18.48
C VAL A 147 -1.26 7.49 18.30
N ASP A 148 -0.87 8.35 17.35
CA ASP A 148 -1.58 9.60 17.11
C ASP A 148 -3.03 9.37 16.70
N TYR A 149 -3.29 8.33 15.91
CA TYR A 149 -4.65 7.92 15.57
C TYR A 149 -5.44 7.33 16.75
N TYR A 150 -4.99 6.21 17.32
CA TYR A 150 -5.78 5.46 18.32
C TYR A 150 -5.76 6.07 19.72
N VAL A 151 -4.69 6.78 20.09
CA VAL A 151 -4.50 7.32 21.44
C VAL A 151 -4.78 8.82 21.49
N HIS A 152 -4.31 9.59 20.51
CA HIS A 152 -4.49 11.04 20.49
C HIS A 152 -5.71 11.50 19.67
N GLY A 153 -6.40 10.58 18.97
CA GLY A 153 -7.62 10.88 18.20
C GLY A 153 -7.37 11.68 16.93
N ASN A 154 -6.12 11.74 16.44
CA ASN A 154 -5.79 12.40 15.18
C ASN A 154 -6.14 11.48 14.00
N LEU A 155 -7.35 11.66 13.44
CA LEU A 155 -7.84 10.85 12.32
C LEU A 155 -6.95 10.94 11.06
N ASP A 156 -6.21 12.03 10.90
CA ASP A 156 -5.30 12.26 9.76
C ASP A 156 -3.96 11.50 9.90
N ALA A 157 -3.63 10.96 11.08
CA ALA A 157 -2.34 10.34 11.37
C ALA A 157 -2.25 8.85 11.00
N TYR A 158 -3.37 8.21 10.68
CA TYR A 158 -3.38 6.76 10.39
C TYR A 158 -2.43 6.44 9.23
N PRO A 159 -1.43 5.56 9.41
CA PRO A 159 -0.50 5.20 8.35
C PRO A 159 -1.15 4.20 7.40
N HIS A 160 -1.29 4.61 6.13
CA HIS A 160 -1.66 3.74 5.03
C HIS A 160 -0.39 3.20 4.40
N THR A 161 -0.32 1.88 4.25
CA THR A 161 0.86 1.22 3.67
C THR A 161 0.48 0.26 2.57
N ALA A 162 1.41 0.05 1.64
CA ALA A 162 1.32 -0.96 0.60
C ALA A 162 2.66 -1.69 0.47
N GLY A 163 2.63 -2.99 0.16
CA GLY A 163 3.83 -3.83 0.15
C GLY A 163 4.43 -4.13 1.53
N LEU A 164 3.73 -3.73 2.59
CA LEU A 164 4.09 -3.88 3.99
C LEU A 164 3.02 -4.69 4.71
N TYR A 165 3.44 -5.53 5.63
CA TYR A 165 2.56 -6.25 6.55
C TYR A 165 3.13 -6.14 7.95
N TYR A 166 2.28 -5.90 8.93
CA TYR A 166 2.67 -5.89 10.34
C TYR A 166 1.45 -6.21 11.19
N GLU A 167 1.72 -6.57 12.44
CA GLU A 167 0.71 -6.81 13.46
C GLU A 167 0.77 -5.67 14.48
N LEU A 168 -0.40 -5.22 14.92
CA LEU A 168 -0.52 -4.15 15.92
C LEU A 168 -1.08 -4.70 17.22
N ASP A 169 -0.32 -4.57 18.30
CA ASP A 169 -0.77 -4.83 19.68
C ASP A 169 -0.70 -3.53 20.49
N LEU A 170 -1.86 -2.89 20.65
CA LEU A 170 -1.98 -1.63 21.41
C LEU A 170 -1.74 -1.79 22.91
N LEU A 171 -1.74 -3.02 23.44
CA LEU A 171 -1.43 -3.28 24.85
C LEU A 171 0.07 -3.25 25.14
N GLN A 172 0.91 -3.33 24.11
CA GLN A 172 2.35 -3.23 24.30
C GLN A 172 2.77 -1.80 24.66
N PRO A 173 3.90 -1.65 25.39
CA PRO A 173 4.49 -0.34 25.65
C PRO A 173 4.77 0.43 24.36
N PRO A 174 4.78 1.78 24.40
CA PRO A 174 5.15 2.59 23.24
C PRO A 174 6.46 2.14 22.59
N GLY A 175 6.46 1.98 21.27
CA GLY A 175 7.61 1.50 20.49
C GLY A 175 7.72 -0.02 20.37
N GLN A 176 6.82 -0.79 21.00
CA GLN A 176 6.75 -2.25 20.93
C GLN A 176 5.41 -2.79 20.39
N ARG A 177 4.54 -1.91 19.89
CA ARG A 177 3.19 -2.24 19.43
C ARG A 177 3.19 -2.85 18.03
N ILE A 178 4.14 -2.47 17.19
CA ILE A 178 4.33 -3.03 15.85
C ILE A 178 5.19 -4.28 15.94
N GLN A 179 4.64 -5.40 15.46
CA GLN A 179 5.26 -6.71 15.47
C GLN A 179 5.22 -7.33 14.07
N ASN A 180 6.03 -8.35 13.84
CA ASN A 180 5.99 -9.18 12.64
C ASN A 180 6.03 -8.39 11.30
N LEU A 181 6.83 -7.32 11.26
CA LEU A 181 7.00 -6.51 10.05
C LEU A 181 7.57 -7.36 8.91
N LYS A 182 6.87 -7.35 7.77
CA LYS A 182 7.21 -8.11 6.57
C LYS A 182 7.08 -7.21 5.34
N LEU A 183 7.91 -7.50 4.34
CA LEU A 183 7.89 -6.85 3.04
C LEU A 183 7.39 -7.81 1.97
N LEU A 184 6.63 -7.30 1.02
CA LEU A 184 6.13 -8.06 -0.11
C LEU A 184 7.22 -8.19 -1.19
N GLY A 185 7.84 -9.38 -1.28
CA GLY A 185 8.79 -9.66 -2.35
C GLY A 185 8.15 -9.61 -3.74
N PHE A 186 8.96 -9.42 -4.78
CA PHE A 186 8.53 -9.37 -6.19
C PHE A 186 7.69 -10.57 -6.67
N SER A 187 7.86 -11.73 -6.03
CA SER A 187 7.09 -12.96 -6.29
C SER A 187 5.87 -13.09 -5.36
N CYS A 188 5.42 -12.00 -4.76
CA CYS A 188 4.32 -11.94 -3.80
C CYS A 188 4.50 -12.87 -2.58
N ASN A 189 5.73 -13.07 -2.16
CA ASN A 189 6.05 -13.78 -0.93
C ASN A 189 6.45 -12.78 0.16
N TRP A 190 5.82 -12.88 1.33
CA TRP A 190 6.19 -12.08 2.49
C TRP A 190 7.53 -12.53 3.03
N LYS A 191 8.43 -11.58 3.23
CA LYS A 191 9.73 -11.79 3.87
C LYS A 191 9.77 -11.01 5.16
N SER A 192 10.15 -11.65 6.25
CA SER A 192 10.45 -10.96 7.49
C SER A 192 11.50 -9.90 7.24
N PHE A 193 11.26 -8.73 7.77
CA PHE A 193 12.17 -7.61 7.69
C PHE A 193 12.64 -7.28 9.10
N ASP A 194 13.96 -7.28 9.30
CA ASP A 194 14.52 -7.01 10.62
C ASP A 194 14.38 -5.52 10.92
N ASN A 195 13.91 -5.20 12.12
CA ASN A 195 13.61 -3.84 12.55
C ASN A 195 14.86 -3.13 13.10
N ASN A 196 16.04 -3.50 12.61
CA ASN A 196 17.33 -3.01 13.05
C ASN A 196 17.84 -1.85 12.16
N ASP A 197 19.04 -1.33 12.44
CA ASP A 197 19.66 -0.24 11.66
C ASP A 197 20.56 -0.73 10.51
N ASN A 198 20.77 -2.04 10.40
CA ASN A 198 21.65 -2.64 9.40
C ASN A 198 20.95 -2.84 8.06
N ASP A 199 19.61 -2.99 8.08
CA ASP A 199 18.80 -3.15 6.89
C ASP A 199 18.02 -1.87 6.56
N SER A 200 17.97 -1.54 5.27
CA SER A 200 17.24 -0.38 4.75
C SER A 200 16.33 -0.77 3.60
N ILE A 201 15.24 -0.04 3.46
CA ILE A 201 14.23 -0.21 2.41
C ILE A 201 14.11 1.05 1.56
N LEU A 202 13.66 0.89 0.33
CA LEU A 202 13.18 1.95 -0.53
C LEU A 202 11.66 2.06 -0.39
N LEU A 203 11.20 3.14 0.23
CA LEU A 203 9.80 3.41 0.52
C LEU A 203 9.29 4.52 -0.40
N LEU A 204 8.19 4.29 -1.11
CA LEU A 204 7.46 5.35 -1.80
C LEU A 204 6.67 6.16 -0.78
N THR A 205 6.75 7.48 -0.86
CA THR A 205 5.87 8.38 -0.10
C THR A 205 5.75 9.72 -0.83
N ASP A 206 4.99 10.67 -0.29
CA ASP A 206 5.03 12.04 -0.78
C ASP A 206 6.14 12.86 -0.08
N ALA A 207 6.62 13.90 -0.75
CA ALA A 207 7.73 14.71 -0.24
C ALA A 207 7.40 15.40 1.09
N HIS A 208 6.14 15.74 1.36
CA HIS A 208 5.73 16.38 2.61
C HIS A 208 5.85 15.41 3.79
N ILE A 209 5.43 14.15 3.63
CA ILE A 209 5.61 13.10 4.64
C ILE A 209 7.08 12.77 4.83
N ALA A 210 7.86 12.67 3.76
CA ALA A 210 9.31 12.41 3.83
C ALA A 210 10.04 13.46 4.69
N ASP A 211 9.64 14.73 4.60
CA ASP A 211 10.22 15.84 5.36
C ASP A 211 9.56 16.06 6.73
N SER A 212 8.45 15.37 7.01
CA SER A 212 7.71 15.47 8.27
C SER A 212 8.43 14.79 9.43
N HIS A 213 7.95 15.05 10.65
CA HIS A 213 8.46 14.43 11.88
C HIS A 213 8.51 12.88 11.86
N LEU A 214 7.70 12.23 11.00
CA LEU A 214 7.70 10.77 10.84
C LEU A 214 9.04 10.24 10.34
N PHE A 215 9.69 10.94 9.40
CA PHE A 215 10.94 10.51 8.76
C PHE A 215 12.09 11.50 8.90
N GLN A 216 11.84 12.72 9.40
CA GLN A 216 12.87 13.74 9.59
C GLN A 216 14.07 13.20 10.37
N GLY A 217 15.27 13.45 9.84
CA GLY A 217 16.54 12.98 10.41
C GLY A 217 16.80 11.48 10.26
N ASN A 218 15.89 10.71 9.65
CA ASN A 218 15.99 9.26 9.47
C ASN A 218 15.95 8.80 7.99
N VAL A 219 15.93 9.74 7.05
CA VAL A 219 16.06 9.48 5.61
C VAL A 219 17.53 9.42 5.22
N LEU A 220 17.96 8.26 4.72
CA LEU A 220 19.34 8.00 4.29
C LEU A 220 19.62 8.52 2.88
N ALA A 221 18.61 8.51 2.01
CA ALA A 221 18.67 9.03 0.65
C ALA A 221 17.26 9.30 0.11
N THR A 222 17.13 10.26 -0.79
CA THR A 222 15.85 10.58 -1.45
C THR A 222 16.05 10.62 -2.97
N SER A 223 15.14 9.99 -3.70
CA SER A 223 15.04 10.07 -5.16
C SER A 223 13.68 10.61 -5.56
N LYS A 224 13.68 11.69 -6.33
CA LYS A 224 12.45 12.31 -6.85
C LYS A 224 11.89 11.51 -8.02
N THR A 225 10.58 11.34 -8.05
CA THR A 225 9.89 10.68 -9.18
C THR A 225 9.59 11.65 -10.31
N GLY A 226 9.55 12.96 -10.04
CA GLY A 226 9.12 13.98 -10.99
C GLY A 226 7.62 14.02 -11.24
N ARG A 227 6.80 13.30 -10.46
CA ARG A 227 5.34 13.29 -10.58
C ARG A 227 4.65 13.62 -9.26
N GLY A 228 3.53 14.32 -9.35
CA GLY A 228 2.67 14.56 -8.20
C GLY A 228 1.84 13.32 -7.82
N SER A 229 1.39 13.26 -6.58
CA SER A 229 0.56 12.15 -6.05
C SER A 229 -0.80 12.05 -6.76
N ALA A 230 -1.50 13.17 -6.98
CA ALA A 230 -2.78 13.23 -7.68
C ALA A 230 -2.64 12.84 -9.16
N GLU A 231 -1.60 13.36 -9.83
CA GLU A 231 -1.27 13.00 -11.21
C GLU A 231 -1.04 11.49 -11.33
N SER A 232 -0.19 10.94 -10.46
CA SER A 232 0.15 9.51 -10.47
C SER A 232 -1.07 8.64 -10.19
N PHE A 233 -1.91 9.04 -9.23
CA PHE A 233 -3.14 8.34 -8.92
C PHE A 233 -4.13 8.34 -10.09
N PHE A 234 -4.31 9.49 -10.77
CA PHE A 234 -5.17 9.58 -11.95
C PHE A 234 -4.66 8.72 -13.12
N LEU A 235 -3.35 8.72 -13.36
CA LEU A 235 -2.73 7.86 -14.37
C LEU A 235 -2.95 6.37 -14.05
N HIS A 236 -2.82 5.99 -12.79
CA HIS A 236 -3.15 4.63 -12.36
C HIS A 236 -4.61 4.31 -12.64
N ALA A 237 -5.54 5.16 -12.19
CA ALA A 237 -6.98 4.98 -12.31
C ALA A 237 -7.42 4.77 -13.78
N THR A 238 -6.93 5.59 -14.71
CA THR A 238 -7.22 5.47 -16.14
C THR A 238 -6.57 4.25 -16.80
N SER A 239 -5.45 3.76 -16.24
CA SER A 239 -4.80 2.53 -16.71
C SER A 239 -5.60 1.27 -16.35
N VAL A 240 -6.21 1.25 -15.15
CA VAL A 240 -7.00 0.11 -14.65
C VAL A 240 -8.47 0.19 -15.01
N CYS A 241 -8.92 1.37 -15.46
CA CYS A 241 -10.29 1.70 -15.88
C CYS A 241 -11.34 1.64 -14.76
N THR A 242 -11.41 0.56 -13.97
CA THR A 242 -12.39 0.43 -12.88
C THR A 242 -11.72 0.54 -11.52
N LEU A 243 -12.08 1.57 -10.75
CA LEU A 243 -11.65 1.79 -9.37
C LEU A 243 -12.45 0.88 -8.46
N LYS A 244 -12.07 -0.39 -8.38
CA LYS A 244 -12.66 -1.31 -7.40
C LYS A 244 -11.93 -1.11 -6.09
N ASP A 245 -12.68 -1.00 -5.00
CA ASP A 245 -12.13 -1.20 -3.66
C ASP A 245 -11.61 -2.64 -3.57
N ASN A 246 -10.35 -2.78 -3.96
CA ASN A 246 -9.62 -4.04 -3.98
C ASN A 246 -8.82 -4.21 -2.69
N TRP A 247 -9.08 -3.40 -1.66
CA TRP A 247 -8.48 -3.55 -0.33
C TRP A 247 -8.44 -5.01 0.12
N HIS A 248 -9.56 -5.71 -0.07
CA HIS A 248 -9.65 -7.13 0.24
C HIS A 248 -8.86 -8.07 -0.70
N ARG A 249 -8.59 -7.70 -1.95
CA ARG A 249 -8.01 -8.63 -2.95
C ARG A 249 -6.49 -8.73 -2.94
N MET A 250 -5.78 -7.69 -2.50
CA MET A 250 -4.32 -7.76 -2.28
C MET A 250 -3.99 -8.40 -0.93
N ARG A 251 -4.79 -8.09 0.11
CA ARG A 251 -4.75 -8.80 1.40
C ARG A 251 -5.00 -10.30 1.24
N LEU A 252 -6.20 -10.70 0.80
CA LEU A 252 -6.71 -12.06 0.99
C LEU A 252 -5.97 -13.13 0.17
N ARG A 253 -5.29 -12.76 -0.93
CA ARG A 253 -4.57 -13.75 -1.73
C ARG A 253 -3.22 -14.13 -1.16
N HIS A 254 -2.57 -13.21 -0.47
CA HIS A 254 -1.14 -13.36 -0.14
C HIS A 254 -0.81 -13.05 1.31
N GLU A 255 -1.70 -12.47 2.12
CA GLU A 255 -1.44 -12.25 3.54
C GLU A 255 -1.05 -13.55 4.25
N PRO A 256 -0.09 -13.49 5.19
CA PRO A 256 0.18 -14.62 6.05
C PRO A 256 -1.10 -14.96 6.82
N PRO A 257 -1.48 -16.24 6.98
CA PRO A 257 -2.64 -16.61 7.77
C PRO A 257 -2.50 -16.06 9.19
N THR A 258 -3.47 -15.26 9.63
CA THR A 258 -3.53 -14.65 10.96
C THR A 258 -4.50 -15.41 11.86
N ASN A 259 -4.07 -15.71 13.09
CA ASN A 259 -4.92 -16.22 14.18
C ASN A 259 -5.42 -15.05 15.07
N MET A 260 -5.94 -13.97 14.48
CA MET A 260 -6.23 -12.73 15.23
C MET A 260 -7.67 -12.25 15.05
N ILE A 261 -8.24 -11.72 16.13
CA ILE A 261 -9.67 -11.36 16.28
C ILE A 261 -9.91 -9.94 15.72
N PRO A 262 -11.02 -9.66 15.02
CA PRO A 262 -11.36 -8.33 14.51
C PRO A 262 -11.53 -7.27 15.61
N LEU A 263 -11.17 -6.02 15.29
CA LEU A 263 -11.27 -4.83 16.15
C LEU A 263 -12.71 -4.53 16.65
N ASP A 264 -13.75 -5.01 15.95
CA ASP A 264 -15.16 -4.87 16.34
C ASP A 264 -15.45 -5.40 17.77
N GLY A 265 -14.66 -6.37 18.25
CA GLY A 265 -14.79 -6.94 19.60
C GLY A 265 -14.28 -6.03 20.72
N LEU A 266 -13.47 -5.01 20.43
CA LEU A 266 -12.82 -4.17 21.46
C LEU A 266 -13.77 -3.15 22.10
N ASN A 267 -14.77 -2.67 21.35
CA ASN A 267 -15.79 -1.77 21.90
C ASN A 267 -16.76 -2.52 22.81
N GLN A 268 -17.05 -3.80 22.53
CA GLN A 268 -17.87 -4.65 23.39
C GLN A 268 -17.12 -5.10 24.66
N GLN A 269 -15.82 -5.41 24.54
CA GLN A 269 -15.00 -5.78 25.71
C GLN A 269 -14.73 -4.61 26.65
N ARG A 270 -14.61 -3.37 26.15
CA ARG A 270 -14.55 -2.16 27.01
C ARG A 270 -15.80 -1.97 27.87
N GLN A 271 -16.98 -2.35 27.38
CA GLN A 271 -18.22 -2.27 28.15
C GLN A 271 -18.33 -3.39 29.19
N GLN A 272 -17.77 -4.57 28.93
CA GLN A 272 -17.79 -5.73 29.83
C GLN A 272 -16.69 -5.68 30.92
N GLN A 273 -15.51 -5.13 30.61
CA GLN A 273 -14.39 -5.03 31.56
C GLN A 273 -14.57 -3.94 32.64
N ASN A 274 -15.57 -3.06 32.50
CA ASN A 274 -15.99 -2.18 33.60
C ASN A 274 -16.81 -2.90 34.69
N VAL A 275 -17.03 -4.22 34.59
CA VAL A 275 -17.86 -4.97 35.53
C VAL A 275 -17.11 -6.04 36.34
N GLN A 276 -15.95 -6.56 35.91
CA GLN A 276 -15.23 -7.56 36.73
C GLN A 276 -13.70 -7.41 36.69
N VAL A 277 -13.16 -7.03 37.85
CA VAL A 277 -11.77 -7.25 38.23
C VAL A 277 -11.71 -8.64 38.84
N ASP A 278 -11.12 -9.63 38.14
CA ASP A 278 -10.38 -10.68 38.83
C ASP A 278 -9.41 -11.41 37.89
N GLY A 279 -8.29 -11.85 38.47
CA GLY A 279 -7.09 -12.30 37.78
C GLY A 279 -7.19 -13.63 37.04
N GLY A 280 -6.35 -13.77 36.01
CA GLY A 280 -6.09 -15.03 35.31
C GLY A 280 -6.01 -14.85 33.79
N THR A 281 -4.81 -14.99 33.23
CA THR A 281 -4.48 -14.96 31.79
C THR A 281 -4.89 -13.69 31.03
N LYS A 282 -3.92 -12.81 30.77
CA LYS A 282 -4.10 -11.64 29.88
C LYS A 282 -4.45 -12.12 28.47
N PRO A 283 -5.61 -11.75 27.89
CA PRO A 283 -5.88 -11.97 26.48
C PRO A 283 -4.95 -11.08 25.64
N THR A 284 -4.27 -11.68 24.66
CA THR A 284 -3.53 -10.95 23.62
C THR A 284 -4.55 -10.25 22.72
N LEU A 285 -4.56 -8.92 22.72
CA LEU A 285 -5.42 -8.11 21.86
C LEU A 285 -4.59 -7.69 20.64
N ALA A 286 -4.94 -8.20 19.47
CA ALA A 286 -4.23 -7.88 18.25
C ALA A 286 -5.18 -7.31 17.21
N ALA A 287 -4.84 -6.14 16.69
CA ALA A 287 -5.49 -5.53 15.55
C ALA A 287 -4.83 -6.09 14.28
N THR A 288 -5.61 -6.76 13.44
CA THR A 288 -5.22 -6.97 12.04
C THR A 288 -5.64 -5.71 11.32
N ILE A 289 -4.69 -4.82 11.04
CA ILE A 289 -4.89 -3.69 10.13
C ILE A 289 -4.83 -4.25 8.75
#